data_AF-A0A8S2P933-F1
#
_entry.id   AF-A0A8S2P933-F1
#
_cell.length_a   1.000
_cell.length_b   1.000
_cell.length_c   1.000
_cell.angle_alpha   90.00
_cell.angle_beta   90.00
_cell.angle_gamma   90.00
#
_symmetry.space_group_name_H-M   'P 1'
#
loop_
_entity.id
_entity.type
_entity.pdbx_description
1 polymer ?
#
loop_
_entity_poly.entity_id
_entity_poly.type
_entity_poly.pdbx_seq_one_letter_code
_entity_poly.pdbx_strand_id
1 'polypeptide(L)'
;MENNGSLFHYLSIIGYMCVCLAGCSSSYTNGALPSSGFSGPTAFGYWDDLYIYAGTSQSVYYGTTGTYPNRNLVFEFYMAHFGAPNLYYRFQIVFFEATPNVVRYLYYQASDSGASCTIGVQSSGTGPSMTYSVNTAGSVPAGSSTTSSATLTLTFNTASANGQQAIKIFVPRSIQPIKFTEMVTFVKRVNLEIPDNRVAEALTKAGLDVVNVTRFNRKEGNISTSTIKITFKDGNNRNRFIHTGQQVDSMHFNGEAALQNKNPVKCYICLQFNHVAKYCKTKQQKCAKCGDNHRIEQCTAANHAIKCNNCNGKHLATVNDCSNFLEQEKRILNLN
;
A
#
# COMPACT_ATOMS: atom_id res chain seq x y z
N MET A 1 10.09 22.20 9.04
CA MET A 1 8.74 21.63 8.89
C MET A 1 8.90 20.13 8.82
N GLU A 2 8.30 19.43 9.77
CA GLU A 2 8.56 18.02 10.05
C GLU A 2 8.25 17.15 8.84
N ASN A 3 9.30 16.52 8.32
CA ASN A 3 9.21 15.46 7.32
C ASN A 3 8.55 14.23 7.96
N ASN A 4 7.22 14.18 7.96
CA ASN A 4 6.46 12.95 8.25
C ASN A 4 6.50 12.02 7.03
N GLY A 5 7.72 11.63 6.64
CA GLY A 5 8.02 10.64 5.59
C GLY A 5 7.76 9.20 6.05
N SER A 6 6.62 8.95 6.68
CA SER A 6 6.24 7.65 7.23
C SER A 6 4.95 7.17 6.60
N LEU A 7 5.11 6.34 5.56
CA LEU A 7 4.23 5.30 4.99
C LEU A 7 4.43 5.31 3.48
N PHE A 8 4.42 4.12 2.88
CA PHE A 8 4.61 3.85 1.46
C PHE A 8 6.08 3.77 0.97
N HIS A 9 6.67 2.58 1.11
CA HIS A 9 7.99 2.26 0.51
C HIS A 9 8.03 2.16 -1.02
N TYR A 10 6.97 2.58 -1.69
CA TYR A 10 6.75 2.39 -3.11
C TYR A 10 5.87 3.49 -3.70
N LEU A 11 4.98 4.10 -2.91
CA LEU A 11 4.27 5.30 -3.32
C LEU A 11 5.17 6.53 -3.11
N SER A 12 5.63 7.16 -4.18
CA SER A 12 6.15 8.52 -4.08
C SER A 12 5.07 9.47 -4.61
N ILE A 13 4.75 10.49 -3.82
CA ILE A 13 4.15 11.70 -4.34
C ILE A 13 5.33 12.58 -4.69
N ILE A 14 5.66 12.63 -5.97
CA ILE A 14 6.71 13.54 -6.42
C ILE A 14 6.05 14.91 -6.55
N GLY A 15 6.80 15.98 -6.29
CA GLY A 15 6.35 17.37 -6.48
C GLY A 15 5.93 17.72 -7.91
N TYR A 16 5.85 16.74 -8.83
CA TYR A 16 5.39 16.83 -10.22
C TYR A 16 4.13 15.95 -10.46
N MET A 17 3.37 15.69 -9.38
CA MET A 17 1.94 15.29 -9.31
C MET A 17 1.54 14.04 -10.07
N CYS A 18 2.52 13.16 -10.21
CA CYS A 18 2.33 11.76 -10.44
C CYS A 18 2.31 11.03 -9.08
N VAL A 19 1.42 10.05 -8.97
CA VAL A 19 1.41 9.09 -7.88
C VAL A 19 2.01 7.81 -8.44
N CYS A 20 3.30 7.61 -8.18
CA CYS A 20 4.08 6.48 -8.69
C CYS A 20 4.26 5.43 -7.59
N LEU A 21 4.07 4.17 -7.95
CA LEU A 21 4.13 3.00 -7.08
C LEU A 21 5.51 2.31 -7.09
N ALA A 22 6.41 2.72 -7.98
CA ALA A 22 7.83 2.36 -7.98
C ALA A 22 8.52 3.16 -9.09
N GLY A 23 9.84 3.36 -8.99
CA GLY A 23 10.61 3.83 -10.14
C GLY A 23 10.23 5.23 -10.61
N CYS A 24 9.98 6.11 -9.65
CA CYS A 24 9.53 7.49 -9.79
C CYS A 24 10.57 8.40 -10.48
N SER A 25 10.12 9.38 -11.26
CA SER A 25 10.98 10.36 -11.97
C SER A 25 10.86 11.75 -11.38
N SER A 26 11.95 12.51 -11.30
CA SER A 26 11.89 13.95 -10.97
C SER A 26 11.61 14.85 -12.19
N SER A 27 11.07 14.30 -13.29
CA SER A 27 10.75 15.07 -14.49
C SER A 27 9.55 15.97 -14.23
N TYR A 28 9.77 17.28 -14.31
CA TYR A 28 8.73 18.30 -14.27
C TYR A 28 8.10 18.53 -15.66
N THR A 29 8.87 18.34 -16.73
CA THR A 29 8.35 18.42 -18.10
C THR A 29 7.49 17.20 -18.41
N ASN A 30 6.25 17.44 -18.81
CA ASN A 30 5.31 16.39 -19.19
C ASN A 30 5.55 15.87 -20.62
N GLY A 31 4.90 14.76 -20.98
CA GLY A 31 5.04 14.18 -22.31
C GLY A 31 4.12 12.97 -22.54
N ALA A 32 4.28 12.32 -23.69
CA ALA A 32 3.50 11.13 -24.03
C ALA A 32 3.79 9.95 -23.09
N LEU A 33 2.77 9.12 -22.85
CA LEU A 33 2.92 7.85 -22.13
C LEU A 33 3.04 6.69 -23.14
N PRO A 34 3.83 5.64 -22.84
CA PRO A 34 4.60 5.45 -21.63
C PRO A 34 5.86 6.33 -21.61
N SER A 35 6.13 6.98 -20.48
CA SER A 35 7.34 7.76 -20.27
C SER A 35 8.41 6.91 -19.60
N SER A 36 9.57 6.78 -20.25
CA SER A 36 10.69 5.92 -19.79
C SER A 36 11.26 6.33 -18.44
N GLY A 37 11.12 7.60 -18.06
CA GLY A 37 11.54 8.11 -16.75
C GLY A 37 10.78 7.48 -15.58
N PHE A 38 9.57 6.97 -15.81
CA PHE A 38 8.73 6.32 -14.79
C PHE A 38 8.76 4.81 -14.96
N SER A 39 9.77 4.17 -14.36
CA SER A 39 10.04 2.73 -14.57
C SER A 39 9.04 1.78 -13.88
N GLY A 40 8.13 2.30 -13.03
CA GLY A 40 7.07 1.52 -12.39
C GLY A 40 5.65 2.05 -12.62
N PRO A 41 4.64 1.38 -12.04
CA PRO A 41 3.24 1.76 -12.23
C PRO A 41 2.99 3.16 -11.70
N THR A 42 2.41 4.03 -12.53
CA THR A 42 2.26 5.44 -12.22
C THR A 42 0.91 5.96 -12.67
N ALA A 43 0.25 6.69 -11.78
CA ALA A 43 -0.96 7.45 -12.03
C ALA A 43 -0.59 8.92 -12.25
N PHE A 44 -0.85 9.44 -13.44
CA PHE A 44 -0.61 10.82 -13.83
C PHE A 44 -1.94 11.58 -13.76
N GLY A 45 -2.21 12.22 -12.63
CA GLY A 45 -3.41 13.04 -12.46
C GLY A 45 -3.30 14.40 -13.13
N TYR A 46 -2.11 15.01 -13.08
CA TYR A 46 -1.82 16.25 -13.79
C TYR A 46 -0.29 16.42 -13.87
N TRP A 47 0.37 15.57 -14.65
CA TRP A 47 1.83 15.62 -14.74
C TRP A 47 2.24 16.86 -15.51
N ASP A 48 2.90 17.78 -14.80
CA ASP A 48 3.55 19.00 -15.28
C ASP A 48 4.44 19.57 -14.14
N ASP A 49 4.83 20.83 -14.20
CA ASP A 49 5.64 21.56 -13.21
C ASP A 49 4.79 22.35 -12.20
N LEU A 50 3.97 21.67 -11.40
CA LEU A 50 3.20 22.31 -10.32
C LEU A 50 4.01 22.37 -9.02
N TYR A 51 3.70 23.35 -8.19
CA TYR A 51 4.50 23.79 -7.07
C TYR A 51 3.60 24.26 -5.91
N ILE A 52 4.09 24.09 -4.68
CA ILE A 52 3.47 24.62 -3.46
C ILE A 52 4.28 25.82 -3.01
N TYR A 53 3.67 27.01 -3.09
CA TYR A 53 4.30 28.25 -2.64
C TYR A 53 4.21 28.37 -1.11
N ALA A 54 5.34 28.72 -0.49
CA ALA A 54 5.40 28.96 0.95
C ALA A 54 4.46 30.10 1.37
N GLY A 55 3.78 29.93 2.52
CA GLY A 55 2.84 30.93 3.04
C GLY A 55 1.47 30.93 2.37
N THR A 56 1.16 29.94 1.52
CA THR A 56 -0.17 29.76 0.92
C THR A 56 -0.92 28.58 1.55
N SER A 57 -2.21 28.45 1.24
CA SER A 57 -3.03 27.28 1.61
C SER A 57 -2.84 26.07 0.67
N GLN A 58 -1.89 26.14 -0.26
CA GLN A 58 -1.58 25.04 -1.19
C GLN A 58 -0.97 23.86 -0.42
N SER A 59 -1.37 22.65 -0.78
CA SER A 59 -1.04 21.44 -0.05
C SER A 59 -1.35 20.18 -0.84
N VAL A 60 -0.75 19.06 -0.44
CA VAL A 60 -1.20 17.72 -0.82
C VAL A 60 -1.64 16.99 0.43
N TYR A 61 -2.90 16.55 0.46
CA TYR A 61 -3.46 15.70 1.51
C TYR A 61 -3.60 14.28 1.00
N TYR A 62 -3.52 13.31 1.91
CA TYR A 62 -3.94 11.95 1.61
C TYR A 62 -4.59 11.30 2.82
N GLY A 63 -5.49 10.36 2.56
CA GLY A 63 -6.19 9.65 3.61
C GLY A 63 -6.96 8.45 3.09
N THR A 64 -7.40 7.60 4.00
CA THR A 64 -8.32 6.51 3.69
C THR A 64 -9.73 6.87 4.12
N THR A 65 -10.72 6.56 3.29
CA THR A 65 -12.14 6.77 3.56
C THR A 65 -12.92 5.47 3.44
N GLY A 66 -14.11 5.41 4.03
CA GLY A 66 -14.95 4.21 4.04
C GLY A 66 -14.55 3.19 5.10
N THR A 67 -15.23 2.05 5.10
CA THR A 67 -15.00 0.94 6.03
C THR A 67 -14.58 -0.31 5.29
N TYR A 68 -13.83 -1.19 5.96
CA TYR A 68 -13.48 -2.50 5.39
C TYR A 68 -14.74 -3.27 4.97
N PRO A 69 -14.72 -4.03 3.85
CA PRO A 69 -13.62 -4.20 2.87
C PRO A 69 -13.62 -3.16 1.71
N ASN A 70 -14.38 -2.08 1.83
CA ASN A 70 -14.67 -1.15 0.74
C ASN A 70 -14.03 0.23 0.97
N ARG A 71 -12.78 0.28 1.43
CA ARG A 71 -12.08 1.56 1.67
C ARG A 71 -11.52 2.13 0.38
N ASN A 72 -11.35 3.45 0.37
CA ASN A 72 -10.72 4.19 -0.73
C ASN A 72 -9.51 4.94 -0.19
N LEU A 73 -8.38 4.88 -0.90
CA LEU A 73 -7.22 5.73 -0.65
C LEU A 73 -7.33 6.95 -1.57
N VAL A 74 -7.39 8.14 -0.97
CA VAL A 74 -7.59 9.41 -1.65
C VAL A 74 -6.34 10.26 -1.48
N PHE A 75 -5.82 10.80 -2.57
CA PHE A 75 -4.87 11.90 -2.61
C PHE A 75 -5.62 13.13 -3.09
N GLU A 76 -5.52 14.24 -2.40
CA GLU A 76 -6.04 15.54 -2.80
C GLU A 76 -4.89 16.52 -3.02
N PHE A 77 -4.83 17.09 -4.20
CA PHE A 77 -3.85 18.08 -4.60
C PHE A 77 -4.52 19.44 -4.64
N TYR A 78 -3.88 20.46 -4.06
CA TYR A 78 -4.23 21.86 -4.24
C TYR A 78 -2.93 22.67 -4.40
N MET A 79 -2.59 23.05 -5.63
CA MET A 79 -1.26 23.56 -5.99
C MET A 79 -1.37 24.66 -7.05
N ALA A 80 -0.24 25.31 -7.37
CA ALA A 80 -0.13 26.23 -8.50
C ALA A 80 0.97 25.83 -9.49
N HIS A 81 1.05 26.47 -10.67
CA HIS A 81 2.15 26.21 -11.60
C HIS A 81 3.45 26.91 -11.16
N PHE A 82 4.60 26.28 -11.39
CA PHE A 82 5.91 26.88 -11.14
C PHE A 82 6.13 28.10 -12.05
N GLY A 83 6.49 29.24 -11.47
CA GLY A 83 6.58 30.52 -12.20
C GLY A 83 5.24 31.19 -12.52
N ALA A 84 4.10 30.56 -12.23
CA ALA A 84 2.76 31.14 -12.40
C ALA A 84 1.86 30.87 -11.17
N PRO A 85 2.11 31.56 -10.03
CA PRO A 85 1.44 31.30 -8.74
C PRO A 85 -0.08 31.53 -8.74
N ASN A 86 -0.61 32.21 -9.75
CA ASN A 86 -2.04 32.51 -9.90
C ASN A 86 -2.82 31.45 -10.69
N LEU A 87 -2.14 30.45 -11.27
CA LEU A 87 -2.79 29.32 -11.92
C LEU A 87 -2.94 28.20 -10.90
N TYR A 88 -4.17 27.84 -10.54
CA TYR A 88 -4.48 26.88 -9.49
C TYR A 88 -5.05 25.58 -10.03
N TYR A 89 -4.67 24.50 -9.36
CA TYR A 89 -5.02 23.15 -9.74
C TYR A 89 -5.50 22.42 -8.50
N ARG A 90 -6.74 21.92 -8.53
CA ARG A 90 -7.32 21.11 -7.45
C ARG A 90 -7.97 19.88 -8.00
N PHE A 91 -7.47 18.72 -7.61
CA PHE A 91 -7.98 17.43 -8.06
C PHE A 91 -7.65 16.34 -7.05
N GLN A 92 -8.33 15.20 -7.19
CA GLN A 92 -8.08 14.01 -6.41
C GLN A 92 -7.65 12.83 -7.29
N ILE A 93 -6.85 11.95 -6.71
CA ILE A 93 -6.54 10.61 -7.23
C ILE A 93 -7.02 9.59 -6.21
N VAL A 94 -7.87 8.66 -6.64
CA VAL A 94 -8.53 7.68 -5.77
C VAL A 94 -8.23 6.26 -6.23
N PHE A 95 -7.80 5.42 -5.28
CA PHE A 95 -7.63 3.99 -5.44
C PHE A 95 -8.66 3.24 -4.59
N PHE A 96 -9.25 2.18 -5.14
CA PHE A 96 -10.35 1.45 -4.52
C PHE A 96 -9.88 0.08 -4.01
N GLU A 97 -10.17 -0.24 -2.74
CA GLU A 97 -9.85 -1.55 -2.16
C GLU A 97 -10.69 -2.69 -2.75
N ALA A 98 -12.00 -2.45 -2.94
CA ALA A 98 -12.94 -3.45 -3.43
C ALA A 98 -12.73 -3.79 -4.92
N THR A 99 -12.19 -2.86 -5.69
CA THR A 99 -11.96 -2.99 -7.13
C THR A 99 -10.49 -2.67 -7.45
N PRO A 100 -9.55 -3.61 -7.19
CA PRO A 100 -8.15 -3.40 -7.52
C PRO A 100 -7.99 -3.19 -9.03
N ASN A 101 -6.97 -2.43 -9.45
CA ASN A 101 -6.75 -2.03 -10.84
C ASN A 101 -7.76 -0.98 -11.37
N VAL A 102 -8.43 -0.26 -10.48
CA VAL A 102 -9.21 0.93 -10.84
C VAL A 102 -8.58 2.15 -10.17
N VAL A 103 -8.33 3.18 -10.97
CA VAL A 103 -7.91 4.50 -10.49
C VAL A 103 -8.90 5.53 -10.99
N ARG A 104 -9.35 6.41 -10.09
CA ARG A 104 -10.27 7.49 -10.43
C ARG A 104 -9.60 8.84 -10.19
N TYR A 105 -9.74 9.74 -11.15
CA TYR A 105 -9.39 11.15 -10.98
C TYR A 105 -10.65 11.99 -10.86
N LEU A 106 -10.67 12.93 -9.92
CA LEU A 106 -11.74 13.92 -9.79
C LEU A 106 -11.13 15.31 -9.90
N TYR A 107 -11.51 16.08 -10.92
CA TYR A 107 -11.01 17.45 -11.09
C TYR A 107 -12.04 18.45 -10.59
N TYR A 108 -11.60 19.34 -9.70
CA TYR A 108 -12.41 20.46 -9.20
C TYR A 108 -12.07 21.76 -9.94
N GLN A 109 -10.80 21.98 -10.25
CA GLN A 109 -10.32 23.10 -11.05
C GLN A 109 -8.93 22.81 -11.64
N ALA A 110 -8.66 23.37 -12.82
CA ALA A 110 -7.33 23.50 -13.39
C ALA A 110 -7.33 24.76 -14.28
N SER A 111 -6.64 25.82 -13.87
CA SER A 111 -6.78 27.16 -14.47
C SER A 111 -6.52 27.23 -15.99
N ASP A 112 -5.70 26.32 -16.53
CA ASP A 112 -5.35 26.21 -17.95
C ASP A 112 -6.22 25.19 -18.72
N SER A 113 -7.19 24.58 -18.06
CA SER A 113 -8.08 23.54 -18.62
C SER A 113 -7.33 22.35 -19.25
N GLY A 114 -6.15 21.97 -18.77
CA GLY A 114 -5.42 20.83 -19.33
C GLY A 114 -4.49 21.18 -20.50
N ALA A 115 -4.29 22.47 -20.77
CA ALA A 115 -3.44 22.93 -21.89
C ALA A 115 -1.97 22.48 -21.77
N SER A 116 -1.47 22.32 -20.55
CA SER A 116 -0.12 21.83 -20.27
C SER A 116 -0.21 20.76 -19.19
N CYS A 117 -0.37 19.51 -19.60
CA CYS A 117 -0.29 18.35 -18.71
C CYS A 117 -0.34 17.04 -19.46
N THR A 118 0.07 15.97 -18.79
CA THR A 118 -0.26 14.61 -19.17
C THR A 118 -1.19 13.98 -18.13
N ILE A 119 -2.31 13.43 -18.60
CA ILE A 119 -3.29 12.71 -17.79
C ILE A 119 -3.38 11.28 -18.28
N GLY A 120 -3.21 10.33 -17.38
CA GLY A 120 -3.28 8.91 -17.72
C GLY A 120 -2.70 8.00 -16.67
N VAL A 121 -2.40 6.77 -17.08
CA VAL A 121 -1.76 5.76 -16.25
C VAL A 121 -0.76 4.94 -17.07
N GLN A 122 0.31 4.47 -16.45
CA GLN A 122 1.22 3.50 -17.06
C GLN A 122 1.64 2.40 -16.10
N SER A 123 2.06 1.25 -16.62
CA SER A 123 2.59 0.14 -15.81
C SER A 123 4.10 0.19 -15.61
N SER A 124 4.83 0.76 -16.58
CA SER A 124 6.28 0.86 -16.60
C SER A 124 6.73 1.85 -17.67
N GLY A 125 8.03 2.15 -17.72
CA GLY A 125 8.61 3.05 -18.73
C GLY A 125 8.50 2.57 -20.18
N THR A 126 8.12 1.30 -20.39
CA THR A 126 7.85 0.72 -21.71
C THR A 126 6.37 0.34 -21.88
N GLY A 127 5.51 0.78 -20.96
CA GLY A 127 4.07 0.48 -20.95
C GLY A 127 3.72 -0.82 -20.25
N PRO A 128 2.49 -1.34 -20.45
CA PRO A 128 1.37 -0.69 -21.15
C PRO A 128 0.94 0.63 -20.49
N SER A 129 0.28 1.51 -21.25
CA SER A 129 -0.26 2.80 -20.76
C SER A 129 -1.67 3.06 -21.29
N MET A 130 -2.43 3.86 -20.57
CA MET A 130 -3.68 4.48 -21.04
C MET A 130 -3.56 5.98 -20.85
N THR A 131 -3.57 6.71 -21.96
CA THR A 131 -3.49 8.17 -21.97
C THR A 131 -4.90 8.73 -22.17
N TYR A 132 -5.28 9.70 -21.35
CA TYR A 132 -6.49 10.48 -21.56
C TYR A 132 -6.18 11.74 -22.37
N SER A 133 -5.16 12.50 -21.98
CA SER A 133 -4.75 13.72 -22.69
C SER A 133 -3.26 14.00 -22.51
N VAL A 134 -2.71 14.74 -23.49
CA VAL A 134 -1.37 15.34 -23.45
C VAL A 134 -1.50 16.74 -24.05
N ASN A 135 -1.19 17.77 -23.28
CA ASN A 135 -1.20 19.18 -23.72
C ASN A 135 -2.46 19.56 -24.52
N THR A 136 -3.62 19.17 -23.99
CA THR A 136 -4.92 19.31 -24.69
C THR A 136 -5.82 20.24 -23.89
N ALA A 137 -5.87 21.51 -24.29
CA ALA A 137 -6.75 22.51 -23.68
C ALA A 137 -8.22 22.07 -23.76
N GLY A 138 -8.97 22.28 -22.69
CA GLY A 138 -10.36 21.83 -22.54
C GLY A 138 -10.53 20.37 -22.11
N SER A 139 -9.44 19.62 -21.88
CA SER A 139 -9.53 18.22 -21.42
C SER A 139 -9.92 18.09 -19.95
N VAL A 140 -9.74 19.14 -19.14
CA VAL A 140 -10.25 19.20 -17.76
C VAL A 140 -11.01 20.51 -17.55
N PRO A 141 -11.93 20.57 -16.57
CA PRO A 141 -12.65 21.79 -16.26
C PRO A 141 -11.69 22.91 -15.86
N ALA A 142 -11.80 24.07 -16.50
CA ALA A 142 -11.07 25.30 -16.15
C ALA A 142 -11.20 25.68 -14.65
N GLY A 143 -12.31 25.24 -14.04
CA GLY A 143 -12.72 25.59 -12.69
C GLY A 143 -13.41 26.95 -12.64
N SER A 144 -14.47 27.04 -11.84
CA SER A 144 -14.99 28.30 -11.30
C SER A 144 -14.75 28.27 -9.78
N SER A 145 -14.45 29.43 -9.18
CA SER A 145 -14.32 29.56 -7.72
C SER A 145 -15.65 29.38 -6.96
N THR A 146 -16.76 29.22 -7.68
CA THR A 146 -18.10 29.02 -7.12
C THR A 146 -18.43 27.55 -6.90
N THR A 147 -19.14 27.25 -5.80
CA THR A 147 -19.53 25.92 -5.24
C THR A 147 -20.31 24.96 -6.17
N SER A 148 -20.46 25.27 -7.45
CA SER A 148 -21.12 24.46 -8.47
C SER A 148 -20.18 24.18 -9.65
N SER A 149 -18.94 23.78 -9.36
CA SER A 149 -17.96 23.43 -10.39
C SER A 149 -18.26 22.05 -11.00
N ALA A 150 -18.30 22.00 -12.33
CA ALA A 150 -18.36 20.74 -13.07
C ALA A 150 -17.20 19.85 -12.63
N THR A 151 -17.50 18.75 -11.95
CA THR A 151 -16.48 17.79 -11.53
C THR A 151 -16.30 16.78 -12.66
N LEU A 152 -15.13 16.79 -13.31
CA LEU A 152 -14.79 15.73 -14.25
C LEU A 152 -14.31 14.51 -13.48
N THR A 153 -14.97 13.37 -13.68
CA THR A 153 -14.54 12.08 -13.13
C THR A 153 -14.01 11.20 -14.24
N LEU A 154 -12.73 10.85 -14.17
CA LEU A 154 -12.10 9.88 -15.08
C LEU A 154 -11.86 8.58 -14.33
N THR A 155 -12.22 7.44 -14.93
CA THR A 155 -11.97 6.11 -14.34
C THR A 155 -11.15 5.28 -15.31
N PHE A 156 -9.94 4.93 -14.89
CA PHE A 156 -9.05 4.04 -15.63
C PHE A 156 -9.22 2.62 -15.10
N ASN A 157 -9.87 1.76 -15.88
CA ASN A 157 -9.92 0.34 -15.60
C ASN A 157 -8.68 -0.32 -16.21
N THR A 158 -7.73 -0.65 -15.37
CA THR A 158 -6.45 -1.22 -15.78
C THR A 158 -6.45 -2.75 -15.82
N ALA A 159 -7.60 -3.38 -15.58
CA ALA A 159 -7.81 -4.79 -15.84
C ALA A 159 -7.85 -5.04 -17.36
N SER A 160 -7.21 -6.12 -17.81
CA SER A 160 -7.13 -6.46 -19.23
C SER A 160 -8.53 -6.64 -19.83
N ALA A 161 -8.92 -5.76 -20.75
CA ALA A 161 -9.95 -6.04 -21.72
C ALA A 161 -9.25 -6.39 -23.04
N ASN A 162 -9.55 -7.56 -23.61
CA ASN A 162 -9.17 -7.97 -24.97
C ASN A 162 -7.65 -8.10 -25.23
N GLY A 163 -6.96 -8.97 -24.50
CA GLY A 163 -5.67 -9.53 -24.93
C GLY A 163 -4.44 -8.61 -24.82
N GLN A 164 -4.58 -7.36 -24.37
CA GLN A 164 -3.46 -6.51 -23.97
C GLN A 164 -3.08 -6.71 -22.50
N GLN A 165 -1.78 -6.65 -22.18
CA GLN A 165 -1.28 -6.84 -20.82
C GLN A 165 -1.96 -5.88 -19.83
N ALA A 166 -2.50 -6.41 -18.72
CA ALA A 166 -3.12 -5.60 -17.68
C ALA A 166 -2.12 -4.62 -17.06
N ILE A 167 -2.48 -3.33 -16.97
CA ILE A 167 -1.69 -2.33 -16.24
C ILE A 167 -1.92 -2.62 -14.74
N LYS A 168 -0.96 -3.29 -14.08
CA LYS A 168 -1.10 -3.63 -12.65
C LYS A 168 -0.71 -2.43 -11.79
N ILE A 169 -1.68 -1.57 -11.49
CA ILE A 169 -1.56 -0.55 -10.45
C ILE A 169 -1.81 -1.24 -9.12
N PHE A 170 -0.74 -1.81 -8.56
CA PHE A 170 -0.81 -2.52 -7.29
C PHE A 170 -0.89 -1.50 -6.15
N VAL A 171 -2.00 -1.47 -5.42
CA VAL A 171 -2.07 -0.78 -4.12
C VAL A 171 -0.92 -1.33 -3.25
N PRO A 172 0.03 -0.51 -2.79
CA PRO A 172 1.22 -0.99 -2.10
C PRO A 172 0.84 -1.95 -0.97
N ARG A 173 1.63 -2.99 -0.78
CA ARG A 173 1.39 -3.97 0.27
C ARG A 173 1.57 -3.41 1.69
N SER A 174 2.10 -2.18 1.80
CA SER A 174 2.12 -1.34 3.00
C SER A 174 0.77 -0.67 3.31
N ILE A 175 -0.21 -0.80 2.41
CA ILE A 175 -1.63 -0.39 2.58
C ILE A 175 -2.56 -1.62 2.62
N GLN A 176 -2.09 -2.77 2.16
CA GLN A 176 -2.65 -4.05 2.59
C GLN A 176 -2.23 -4.28 4.05
N PRO A 177 -3.15 -4.81 4.86
CA PRO A 177 -3.27 -4.46 6.27
C PRO A 177 -1.94 -4.61 7.03
N ILE A 178 -1.56 -3.60 7.84
CA ILE A 178 -1.24 -3.96 9.23
C ILE A 178 -2.50 -4.73 9.61
N LYS A 179 -2.45 -6.07 9.66
CA LYS A 179 -3.60 -6.83 10.19
C LYS A 179 -4.02 -6.02 11.39
N PHE A 180 -5.28 -5.58 11.47
CA PHE A 180 -5.79 -4.83 12.62
C PHE A 180 -5.64 -5.76 13.81
N THR A 181 -4.42 -5.84 14.29
CA THR A 181 -3.92 -6.83 15.23
C THR A 181 -4.51 -6.43 16.57
N GLU A 182 -4.83 -5.13 16.74
CA GLU A 182 -5.70 -4.61 17.77
C GLU A 182 -7.12 -5.19 17.77
N MET A 183 -7.65 -5.71 16.65
CA MET A 183 -8.98 -6.32 16.55
C MET A 183 -8.92 -7.85 16.62
N VAL A 184 -7.73 -8.44 16.66
CA VAL A 184 -7.55 -9.89 16.59
C VAL A 184 -7.07 -10.44 17.91
N THR A 185 -7.65 -11.57 18.28
CA THR A 185 -7.29 -12.36 19.45
C THR A 185 -7.13 -13.82 19.07
N PHE A 186 -6.20 -14.50 19.73
CA PHE A 186 -6.04 -15.94 19.68
C PHE A 186 -6.56 -16.57 20.97
N VAL A 187 -7.34 -17.64 20.84
CA VAL A 187 -7.71 -18.48 21.98
C VAL A 187 -7.11 -19.85 21.74
N LYS A 188 -6.33 -20.32 22.70
CA LYS A 188 -5.66 -21.62 22.65
C LYS A 188 -6.41 -22.64 23.48
N ARG A 189 -6.13 -23.93 23.23
CA ARG A 189 -6.69 -25.07 23.98
C ARG A 189 -8.22 -25.16 23.88
N VAL A 190 -8.80 -24.70 22.78
CA VAL A 190 -10.23 -24.85 22.49
C VAL A 190 -10.51 -26.29 22.08
N ASN A 191 -11.47 -26.94 22.75
CA ASN A 191 -11.92 -28.29 22.37
C ASN A 191 -12.31 -28.31 20.87
N LEU A 192 -11.88 -29.35 20.17
CA LEU A 192 -12.13 -29.54 18.74
C LEU A 192 -13.62 -29.77 18.43
N GLU A 193 -14.39 -30.24 19.41
CA GLU A 193 -15.83 -30.47 19.28
C GLU A 193 -16.65 -29.18 19.29
N ILE A 194 -16.11 -28.07 19.79
CA ILE A 194 -16.79 -26.77 19.78
C ILE A 194 -16.60 -26.13 18.41
N PRO A 195 -17.65 -26.01 17.58
CA PRO A 195 -17.51 -25.45 16.24
C PRO A 195 -17.39 -23.91 16.28
N ASP A 196 -16.76 -23.34 15.26
CA ASP A 196 -16.42 -21.92 15.22
C ASP A 196 -17.65 -21.00 15.30
N ASN A 197 -18.78 -21.41 14.70
CA ASN A 197 -20.05 -20.69 14.77
C ASN A 197 -20.61 -20.64 16.20
N ARG A 198 -20.48 -21.73 16.98
CA ARG A 198 -20.93 -21.76 18.37
C ARG A 198 -20.19 -20.74 19.22
N VAL A 199 -18.88 -20.61 18.99
CA VAL A 199 -18.06 -19.58 19.64
C VAL A 199 -18.52 -18.18 19.25
N ALA A 200 -18.75 -17.94 17.95
CA ALA A 200 -19.22 -16.65 17.46
C ALA A 200 -20.57 -16.24 18.09
N GLU A 201 -21.53 -17.16 18.15
CA GLU A 201 -22.84 -16.94 18.77
C GLU A 201 -22.73 -16.61 20.26
N ALA A 202 -21.91 -17.35 21.01
CA ALA A 202 -21.73 -17.13 22.45
C ALA A 202 -21.13 -15.75 22.75
N LEU A 203 -20.14 -15.32 21.94
CA LEU A 203 -19.52 -14.00 22.08
C LEU A 203 -20.48 -12.87 21.71
N THR A 204 -21.24 -13.02 20.62
CA THR A 204 -22.27 -12.05 20.23
C THR A 204 -23.36 -11.92 21.29
N LYS A 205 -23.79 -13.05 21.89
CA LYS A 205 -24.77 -13.05 23.00
C LYS A 205 -24.24 -12.36 24.25
N ALA A 206 -22.93 -12.36 24.48
CA ALA A 206 -22.28 -11.61 25.54
C ALA A 206 -22.14 -10.09 25.24
N GLY A 207 -22.64 -9.64 24.09
CA GLY A 207 -22.57 -8.25 23.65
C GLY A 207 -21.20 -7.85 23.14
N LEU A 208 -20.46 -8.78 22.53
CA LEU A 208 -19.22 -8.49 21.81
C LEU A 208 -19.49 -8.49 20.30
N ASP A 209 -19.07 -7.43 19.60
CA ASP A 209 -19.19 -7.34 18.15
C ASP A 209 -18.11 -8.19 17.46
N VAL A 210 -18.44 -9.45 17.13
CA VAL A 210 -17.55 -10.40 16.44
C VAL A 210 -17.77 -10.38 14.94
N VAL A 211 -16.68 -10.23 14.17
CA VAL A 211 -16.68 -10.26 12.71
C VAL A 211 -16.46 -11.68 12.18
N ASN A 212 -15.53 -12.41 12.80
CA ASN A 212 -15.19 -13.76 12.34
C ASN A 212 -14.54 -14.60 13.45
N VAL A 213 -14.84 -15.90 13.48
CA VAL A 213 -14.08 -16.90 14.23
C VAL A 213 -13.55 -17.92 13.23
N THR A 214 -12.24 -18.18 13.27
CA THR A 214 -11.58 -19.17 12.41
C THR A 214 -10.68 -20.07 13.22
N ARG A 215 -10.88 -21.38 13.16
CA ARG A 215 -9.95 -22.38 13.68
C ARG A 215 -8.79 -22.58 12.73
N PHE A 216 -7.59 -22.73 13.29
CA PHE A 216 -6.41 -23.01 12.50
C PHE A 216 -6.30 -24.48 12.19
N ASN A 217 -5.83 -24.79 10.97
CA ASN A 217 -5.49 -26.14 10.55
C ASN A 217 -3.98 -26.25 10.37
N ARG A 218 -3.42 -27.44 10.65
CA ARG A 218 -2.05 -27.76 10.27
C ARG A 218 -1.94 -27.77 8.75
N LYS A 219 -0.83 -27.23 8.22
CA LYS A 219 -0.55 -27.25 6.78
C LYS A 219 -0.52 -28.67 6.22
N GLU A 220 0.04 -29.59 6.99
CA GLU A 220 0.12 -31.01 6.66
C GLU A 220 -1.16 -31.71 7.11
N GLY A 221 -1.87 -32.33 6.16
CA GLY A 221 -3.12 -33.06 6.42
C GLY A 221 -4.36 -32.19 6.69
N ASN A 222 -4.25 -30.86 6.71
CA ASN A 222 -5.38 -29.93 6.95
C ASN A 222 -6.16 -30.24 8.26
N ILE A 223 -5.45 -30.69 9.29
CA ILE A 223 -6.05 -31.14 10.55
C ILE A 223 -6.31 -29.95 11.45
N SER A 224 -7.55 -29.79 11.93
CA SER A 224 -7.96 -28.76 12.89
C SER A 224 -7.12 -28.77 14.16
N THR A 225 -6.76 -27.58 14.63
CA THR A 225 -6.00 -27.38 15.86
C THR A 225 -6.90 -26.85 16.98
N SER A 226 -6.38 -26.89 18.21
CA SER A 226 -7.04 -26.30 19.38
C SER A 226 -6.84 -24.79 19.49
N THR A 227 -6.40 -24.12 18.43
CA THR A 227 -6.23 -22.66 18.39
C THR A 227 -7.23 -22.05 17.41
N ILE A 228 -7.99 -21.08 17.90
CA ILE A 228 -8.88 -20.26 17.08
C ILE A 228 -8.38 -18.81 17.05
N LYS A 229 -8.70 -18.13 15.96
CA LYS A 229 -8.53 -16.71 15.76
C LYS A 229 -9.91 -16.06 15.78
N ILE A 230 -10.09 -15.08 16.64
CA ILE A 230 -11.29 -14.26 16.71
C ILE A 230 -10.93 -12.88 16.17
N THR A 231 -11.73 -12.38 15.23
CA THR A 231 -11.67 -11.01 14.72
C THR A 231 -12.90 -10.26 15.24
N PHE A 232 -12.66 -9.18 15.97
CA PHE A 232 -13.70 -8.27 16.45
C PHE A 232 -13.90 -7.11 15.48
N LYS A 233 -14.98 -6.35 15.65
CA LYS A 233 -15.28 -5.15 14.88
C LYS A 233 -14.30 -4.00 15.16
N ASP A 234 -13.83 -3.90 16.40
CA ASP A 234 -12.90 -2.87 16.86
C ASP A 234 -12.00 -3.38 18.00
N GLY A 235 -11.01 -2.55 18.37
CA GLY A 235 -10.08 -2.85 19.46
C GLY A 235 -10.71 -2.82 20.85
N ASN A 236 -11.84 -2.13 21.05
CA ASN A 236 -12.51 -2.06 22.34
C ASN A 236 -13.18 -3.39 22.68
N ASN A 237 -13.91 -3.98 21.74
CA ASN A 237 -14.49 -5.32 21.86
C ASN A 237 -13.39 -6.37 22.09
N ARG A 238 -12.29 -6.27 21.34
CA ARG A 238 -11.12 -7.13 21.52
C ARG A 238 -10.54 -7.01 22.93
N ASN A 239 -10.27 -5.79 23.40
CA ASN A 239 -9.68 -5.54 24.71
C ASN A 239 -10.60 -5.97 25.85
N ARG A 240 -11.92 -5.74 25.72
CA ARG A 240 -12.93 -6.23 26.66
C ARG A 240 -12.85 -7.75 26.76
N PHE A 241 -12.86 -8.47 25.64
CA PHE A 241 -12.74 -9.93 25.63
C PHE A 241 -11.44 -10.44 26.24
N ILE A 242 -10.29 -9.81 25.96
CA ILE A 242 -9.01 -10.19 26.59
C ILE A 242 -9.07 -10.01 28.10
N HIS A 243 -9.69 -8.94 28.57
CA HIS A 243 -9.73 -8.60 29.99
C HIS A 243 -10.73 -9.47 30.78
N THR A 244 -11.88 -9.79 30.19
CA THR A 244 -12.96 -10.51 30.86
C THR A 244 -13.02 -12.00 30.56
N GLY A 245 -12.44 -12.43 29.44
CA GLY A 245 -12.71 -13.74 28.85
C GLY A 245 -14.18 -13.91 28.45
N GLN A 246 -14.55 -15.12 28.05
CA GLN A 246 -15.95 -15.52 27.86
C GLN A 246 -16.15 -17.00 28.17
N GLN A 247 -17.20 -17.33 28.92
CA GLN A 247 -17.66 -18.72 29.04
C GLN A 247 -18.38 -19.15 27.74
N VAL A 248 -17.90 -20.21 27.12
CA VAL A 248 -18.53 -20.87 25.98
C VAL A 248 -18.73 -22.34 26.34
N ASP A 249 -20.00 -22.73 26.48
CA ASP A 249 -20.40 -24.02 27.02
C ASP A 249 -19.71 -24.29 28.38
N SER A 250 -18.98 -25.40 28.53
CA SER A 250 -18.27 -25.76 29.78
C SER A 250 -16.84 -25.24 29.85
N MET A 251 -16.41 -24.36 28.93
CA MET A 251 -15.05 -23.85 28.87
C MET A 251 -14.99 -22.32 29.00
N HIS A 252 -14.03 -21.82 29.78
CA HIS A 252 -13.73 -20.38 29.83
C HIS A 252 -12.64 -20.05 28.81
N PHE A 253 -12.94 -19.16 27.87
CA PHE A 253 -12.03 -18.77 26.80
C PHE A 253 -11.29 -17.50 27.20
N ASN A 254 -9.97 -17.60 27.29
CA ASN A 254 -9.06 -16.49 27.52
C ASN A 254 -8.40 -16.06 26.21
N GLY A 255 -8.43 -14.75 25.95
CA GLY A 255 -7.85 -14.16 24.76
C GLY A 255 -6.40 -13.76 24.90
N GLU A 256 -5.55 -14.19 23.97
CA GLU A 256 -4.22 -13.61 23.75
C GLU A 256 -4.28 -12.60 22.61
N ALA A 257 -3.84 -11.36 22.86
CA ALA A 257 -3.74 -10.36 21.80
C ALA A 257 -2.86 -10.89 20.66
N ALA A 258 -3.32 -10.72 19.42
CA ALA A 258 -2.40 -10.84 18.32
C ALA A 258 -1.29 -9.78 18.51
N LEU A 259 -0.05 -10.17 18.18
CA LEU A 259 1.09 -9.26 18.26
C LEU A 259 1.45 -8.80 16.85
N GLN A 260 1.69 -7.50 16.74
CA GLN A 260 2.21 -6.93 15.51
C GLN A 260 3.63 -7.40 15.31
N ASN A 261 3.97 -7.76 14.08
CA ASN A 261 5.34 -8.08 13.75
C ASN A 261 6.16 -6.79 13.78
N LYS A 262 7.01 -6.65 14.78
CA LYS A 262 7.93 -5.51 14.93
C LYS A 262 9.15 -5.62 14.02
N ASN A 263 9.40 -6.80 13.45
CA ASN A 263 10.55 -7.03 12.59
C ASN A 263 10.25 -6.67 11.13
N PRO A 264 11.16 -5.96 10.45
CA PRO A 264 11.12 -5.77 9.01
C PRO A 264 10.90 -7.08 8.24
N VAL A 265 9.84 -7.12 7.45
CA VAL A 265 9.57 -8.27 6.57
C VAL A 265 10.62 -8.28 5.46
N LYS A 266 11.46 -9.31 5.44
CA LYS A 266 12.47 -9.56 4.40
C LYS A 266 12.03 -10.71 3.49
N CYS A 267 12.01 -10.46 2.19
CA CYS A 267 11.66 -11.47 1.21
C CYS A 267 12.77 -12.52 1.09
N TYR A 268 12.45 -13.82 1.23
CA TYR A 268 13.46 -14.87 1.11
C TYR A 268 13.88 -15.18 -0.34
N ILE A 269 13.22 -14.60 -1.35
CA ILE A 269 13.62 -14.73 -2.76
C ILE A 269 14.60 -13.63 -3.14
N CYS A 270 14.25 -12.36 -3.00
CA CYS A 270 15.09 -11.25 -3.47
C CYS A 270 15.92 -10.56 -2.38
N LEU A 271 15.67 -10.89 -1.10
CA LEU A 271 16.34 -10.36 0.09
C LEU A 271 16.08 -8.87 0.38
N GLN A 272 15.16 -8.25 -0.36
CA GLN A 272 14.67 -6.89 -0.14
C GLN A 272 13.53 -6.88 0.88
N PHE A 273 13.24 -5.69 1.43
CA PHE A 273 12.24 -5.51 2.47
C PHE A 273 10.80 -5.31 1.93
N ASN A 274 9.83 -5.31 2.83
CA ASN A 274 8.43 -4.91 2.62
C ASN A 274 7.56 -5.83 1.74
N HIS A 275 8.03 -7.05 1.44
CA HIS A 275 7.19 -8.07 0.83
C HIS A 275 7.64 -9.49 1.24
N VAL A 276 6.71 -10.43 1.14
CA VAL A 276 7.01 -11.87 1.30
C VAL A 276 7.17 -12.49 -0.09
N ALA A 277 7.78 -13.68 -0.17
CA ALA A 277 8.07 -14.33 -1.45
C ALA A 277 6.88 -14.57 -2.38
N LYS A 278 5.68 -14.85 -1.84
CA LYS A 278 4.43 -14.91 -2.62
C LYS A 278 4.21 -13.65 -3.47
N TYR A 279 4.74 -12.54 -2.96
CA TYR A 279 4.75 -11.15 -3.43
C TYR A 279 5.81 -10.83 -4.50
N CYS A 280 6.81 -11.69 -4.61
CA CYS A 280 8.07 -11.31 -5.23
C CYS A 280 7.98 -11.41 -6.75
N LYS A 281 8.46 -10.37 -7.44
CA LYS A 281 8.58 -10.36 -8.91
C LYS A 281 9.88 -11.01 -9.39
N THR A 282 10.85 -11.20 -8.50
CA THR A 282 12.12 -11.84 -8.83
C THR A 282 11.88 -13.32 -9.09
N LYS A 283 12.26 -13.79 -10.28
CA LYS A 283 12.05 -15.19 -10.70
C LYS A 283 13.09 -16.15 -10.13
N GLN A 284 14.31 -15.67 -9.87
CA GLN A 284 15.41 -16.47 -9.34
C GLN A 284 15.79 -15.99 -7.94
N GLN A 285 16.15 -16.93 -7.07
CA GLN A 285 16.58 -16.60 -5.71
C GLN A 285 17.90 -15.85 -5.72
N LYS A 286 17.98 -14.77 -4.95
CA LYS A 286 19.18 -13.97 -4.72
C LYS A 286 20.01 -14.58 -3.60
N CYS A 287 21.32 -14.63 -3.81
CA CYS A 287 22.26 -15.11 -2.82
C CYS A 287 22.46 -14.09 -1.70
N ALA A 288 22.33 -14.51 -0.44
CA ALA A 288 22.54 -13.62 0.70
C ALA A 288 24.01 -13.25 0.94
N LYS A 289 24.94 -13.95 0.27
CA LYS A 289 26.38 -13.72 0.36
C LYS A 289 26.88 -12.69 -0.66
N CYS A 290 26.51 -12.83 -1.93
CA CYS A 290 27.03 -12.00 -3.02
C CYS A 290 25.97 -11.21 -3.81
N GLY A 291 24.68 -11.52 -3.67
CA GLY A 291 23.60 -10.85 -4.42
C GLY A 291 23.33 -11.39 -5.83
N ASP A 292 24.01 -12.45 -6.26
CA ASP A 292 23.77 -13.09 -7.56
C ASP A 292 22.57 -14.04 -7.54
N ASN A 293 22.17 -14.53 -8.72
CA ASN A 293 20.97 -15.35 -8.90
C ASN A 293 21.24 -16.85 -8.64
N HIS A 294 21.56 -17.20 -7.41
CA HIS A 294 21.69 -18.59 -6.98
C HIS A 294 21.35 -18.75 -5.49
N ARG A 295 21.14 -19.99 -5.04
CA ARG A 295 21.02 -20.29 -3.60
C ARG A 295 22.37 -20.12 -2.91
N ILE A 296 22.37 -19.71 -1.65
CA ILE A 296 23.62 -19.51 -0.88
C ILE A 296 24.50 -20.78 -0.84
N GLU A 297 23.89 -21.96 -0.86
CA GLU A 297 24.54 -23.28 -0.92
C GLU A 297 25.38 -23.47 -2.19
N GLN A 298 25.05 -22.76 -3.27
CA GLN A 298 25.71 -22.82 -4.58
C GLN A 298 26.72 -21.67 -4.78
N CYS A 299 26.95 -20.87 -3.73
CA CYS A 299 27.76 -19.67 -3.84
C CYS A 299 29.26 -19.99 -3.79
N THR A 300 29.97 -19.64 -4.86
CA THR A 300 31.43 -19.78 -4.97
C THR A 300 32.19 -18.53 -4.52
N ALA A 301 31.50 -17.46 -4.12
CA ALA A 301 32.14 -16.23 -3.69
C ALA A 301 32.98 -16.45 -2.43
N ALA A 302 34.21 -15.92 -2.43
CA ALA A 302 35.11 -15.97 -1.28
C ALA A 302 34.51 -15.22 -0.07
N ASN A 303 34.94 -15.57 1.15
CA ASN A 303 34.41 -14.95 2.38
C ASN A 303 34.67 -13.44 2.47
N HIS A 304 35.76 -12.95 1.86
CA HIS A 304 36.06 -11.52 1.79
C HIS A 304 35.22 -10.77 0.74
N ALA A 305 34.51 -11.49 -0.14
CA ALA A 305 33.63 -10.93 -1.17
C ALA A 305 32.16 -10.84 -0.73
N ILE A 306 31.88 -10.99 0.57
CA ILE A 306 30.53 -10.82 1.12
C ILE A 306 30.06 -9.39 0.88
N LYS A 307 28.89 -9.24 0.27
CA LYS A 307 28.26 -7.97 -0.04
C LYS A 307 26.75 -8.06 0.15
N CYS A 308 26.22 -7.23 1.04
CA CYS A 308 24.79 -7.15 1.26
C CYS A 308 24.08 -6.52 0.05
N ASN A 309 23.06 -7.19 -0.49
CA ASN A 309 22.24 -6.68 -1.60
C ASN A 309 21.35 -5.47 -1.24
N ASN A 310 21.31 -5.08 0.04
CA ASN A 310 20.53 -3.92 0.49
C ASN A 310 21.40 -2.67 0.65
N CYS A 311 22.48 -2.74 1.44
CA CYS A 311 23.33 -1.59 1.75
C CYS A 311 24.74 -1.65 1.13
N ASN A 312 25.08 -2.72 0.39
CA ASN A 312 26.42 -2.98 -0.14
C ASN A 312 27.53 -3.19 0.93
N GLY A 313 27.17 -3.30 2.21
CA GLY A 313 28.11 -3.57 3.32
C GLY A 313 28.68 -5.00 3.33
N LYS A 314 29.78 -5.19 4.08
CA LYS A 314 30.53 -6.46 4.20
C LYS A 314 29.89 -7.44 5.19
N HIS A 315 28.60 -7.74 5.01
CA HIS A 315 27.86 -8.68 5.84
C HIS A 315 26.81 -9.41 5.00
N LEU A 316 26.28 -10.53 5.50
CA LEU A 316 25.21 -11.26 4.81
C LEU A 316 23.95 -10.39 4.72
N ALA A 317 23.16 -10.51 3.66
CA ALA A 317 21.86 -9.83 3.59
C ALA A 317 20.84 -10.37 4.62
N THR A 318 21.15 -11.49 5.28
CA THR A 318 20.31 -12.12 6.31
C THR A 318 20.48 -11.53 7.71
N VAL A 319 21.62 -10.90 8.02
CA VAL A 319 21.86 -10.31 9.34
C VAL A 319 21.12 -8.98 9.53
N ASN A 320 20.84 -8.64 10.78
CA ASN A 320 19.99 -7.50 11.18
C ASN A 320 20.81 -6.24 11.56
N ASP A 321 22.13 -6.30 11.50
CA ASP A 321 23.05 -5.16 11.68
C ASP A 321 23.13 -4.23 10.44
N CYS A 322 22.48 -4.63 9.35
CA CYS A 322 22.39 -3.84 8.13
C CYS A 322 21.78 -2.46 8.39
N SER A 323 22.44 -1.38 7.95
CA SER A 323 21.92 0.00 8.06
C SER A 323 20.50 0.13 7.52
N ASN A 324 20.21 -0.50 6.38
CA ASN A 324 18.89 -0.45 5.77
C ASN A 324 17.87 -1.26 6.60
N PHE A 325 18.27 -2.36 7.25
CA PHE A 325 17.40 -3.10 8.17
C PHE A 325 17.01 -2.24 9.37
N LEU A 326 18.01 -1.62 10.02
CA LEU A 326 17.79 -0.75 11.18
C LEU A 326 16.89 0.45 10.82
N GLU A 327 17.05 0.98 9.61
CA GLU A 327 16.17 2.01 9.09
C GLU A 327 14.73 1.51 8.89
N GLN A 328 14.55 0.31 8.34
CA GLN A 328 13.21 -0.31 8.25
C GLN A 328 12.60 -0.56 9.64
N GLU A 329 13.40 -0.99 10.62
CA GLU A 329 12.94 -1.28 11.97
C GLU A 329 12.47 0.00 12.68
N LYS A 330 13.25 1.09 12.60
CA LYS A 330 12.84 2.42 13.08
C LYS A 330 11.53 2.86 12.43
N ARG A 331 11.39 2.67 11.11
CA ARG A 331 10.16 2.98 10.39
C ARG A 331 8.97 2.17 10.91
N ILE A 332 9.12 0.89 11.25
CA ILE A 332 8.02 0.07 11.80
C ILE A 332 7.67 0.48 13.24
N LEU A 333 8.65 0.85 14.05
CA LEU A 333 8.42 1.26 15.43
C LEU A 333 7.74 2.63 15.52
N ASN A 334 8.07 3.56 14.62
CA ASN A 334 7.45 4.89 14.54
C ASN A 334 6.05 4.90 13.91
N LEU A 335 5.52 3.75 13.50
CA LEU A 335 4.16 3.59 12.95
C LEU A 335 3.13 3.12 13.99
N ASN A 336 3.56 2.85 15.22
CA ASN A 336 2.71 2.41 16.34
C ASN A 336 2.58 3.52 17.38
#